data_AF-A0A090QIH1-F1
#
_entry.id   AF-A0A090QIH1-F1
#
_cell.length_a   1.000
_cell.length_b   1.000
_cell.length_c   1.000
_cell.angle_alpha   90.00
_cell.angle_beta   90.00
_cell.angle_gamma   90.00
#
_symmetry.space_group_name_H-M   'P 1'
#
loop_
_entity.id
_entity.type
_entity.pdbx_description
1 polymer ?
#
loop_
_entity_poly.entity_id
_entity_poly.type
_entity_poly.pdbx_seq_one_letter_code
_entity_poly.pdbx_strand_id
1 'polypeptide(L)' 'MRADLAFIRGSIVDHKGNVFYKRTTQNFNPMMATAADIVVVEAEKLVNTGDIEPECVHTPGLFVNHIYQGA' A
#
# COMPACT_ATOMS: atom_id res chain seq x y z
N MET A 1 -1.91 -11.84 -16.41
CA MET A 1 -0.86 -10.87 -16.77
C MET A 1 -0.16 -10.47 -15.49
N ARG A 2 1.17 -10.55 -15.45
CA ARG A 2 2.01 -10.03 -14.35
C ARG A 2 2.77 -8.81 -14.87
N ALA A 3 2.93 -7.80 -14.04
CA ALA A 3 3.73 -6.63 -14.35
C ALA A 3 5.07 -6.70 -13.60
N ASP A 4 6.14 -6.15 -14.17
CA ASP A 4 7.42 -6.06 -13.45
C ASP A 4 7.35 -5.03 -12.31
N LEU A 5 6.52 -3.99 -12.47
CA LEU A 5 6.39 -2.87 -11.55
C LEU A 5 4.92 -2.43 -11.41
N ALA A 6 4.46 -2.21 -10.18
CA ALA A 6 3.18 -1.59 -9.87
C ALA A 6 3.35 -0.36 -8.99
N PHE A 7 2.62 0.71 -9.33
CA PHE A 7 2.46 1.89 -8.50
C PHE A 7 1.06 1.89 -7.90
N ILE A 8 0.97 1.96 -6.58
CA ILE A 8 -0.29 2.01 -5.85
C ILE A 8 -0.34 3.25 -4.96
N ARG A 9 -1.54 3.77 -4.69
CA ARG A 9 -1.73 4.92 -3.80
C ARG A 9 -2.47 4.49 -2.54
N GLY A 10 -1.84 4.68 -1.38
CA GLY A 10 -2.37 4.40 -0.06
C GLY A 10 -2.75 5.67 0.69
N SER A 11 -3.88 5.65 1.40
CA SER A 11 -4.29 6.80 2.21
C SER A 11 -3.53 6.88 3.53
N ILE A 12 -3.33 5.73 4.18
CA ILE A 12 -2.47 5.64 5.36
C ILE A 12 -1.57 4.42 5.15
N VAL A 13 -0.27 4.60 5.34
CA VAL A 13 0.72 3.53 5.18
C VAL A 13 1.62 3.52 6.40
N ASP A 14 1.94 2.34 6.92
CA ASP A 14 2.89 2.21 8.02
C ASP A 14 4.33 2.00 7.51
N HIS A 15 5.32 2.14 8.39
CA HIS A 15 6.73 1.88 8.04
C HIS A 15 7.03 0.43 7.63
N LYS A 16 6.10 -0.53 7.84
CA LYS A 16 6.22 -1.91 7.39
C LYS A 16 5.56 -2.16 6.03
N GLY A 17 4.93 -1.15 5.43
CA GLY A 17 4.26 -1.22 4.14
C GLY A 17 2.79 -1.64 4.21
N ASN A 18 2.21 -1.80 5.40
CA ASN A 18 0.78 -2.07 5.52
C ASN A 18 -0.01 -0.85 5.06
N VAL A 19 -0.97 -1.08 4.16
CA VAL A 19 -1.73 -0.02 3.50
C VAL A 19 -3.18 -0.07 3.93
N PHE A 20 -3.68 1.08 4.36
CA PHE A 20 -5.09 1.38 4.52
C PHE A 20 -5.54 2.31 3.40
N TYR A 21 -6.63 1.93 2.72
CA TYR A 21 -7.27 2.74 1.70
C TYR A 21 -8.52 3.40 2.26
N LYS A 22 -8.67 4.71 2.05
CA LYS A 22 -9.88 5.43 2.48
C LYS A 22 -10.92 5.43 1.36
N ARG A 23 -12.09 4.84 1.60
CA ARG A 23 -13.24 4.87 0.67
C ARG A 23 -12.87 4.35 -0.73
N THR A 24 -12.94 5.21 -1.74
CA THR A 24 -12.79 4.87 -3.16
C THR A 24 -11.34 4.61 -3.58
N THR A 25 -10.36 4.88 -2.71
CA THR A 25 -8.94 4.55 -2.97
C THR A 25 -8.69 3.03 -2.98
N GLN A 26 -9.65 2.21 -2.50
CA GLN A 26 -9.58 0.75 -2.48
C GLN A 26 -10.00 0.08 -3.80
N ASN A 27 -9.78 0.72 -4.94
CA ASN A 27 -10.22 0.19 -6.24
C ASN A 27 -9.31 -0.95 -6.74
N PHE A 28 -8.44 -0.67 -7.70
CA PHE A 28 -7.49 -1.63 -8.28
C PHE A 28 -6.18 -1.73 -7.50
N ASN A 29 -5.94 -0.83 -6.53
CA ASN A 29 -4.69 -0.80 -5.76
C ASN A 29 -4.33 -2.15 -5.11
N PRO A 30 -5.24 -2.86 -4.39
CA PRO A 30 -4.90 -4.15 -3.80
C PRO A 30 -4.62 -5.23 -4.87
N MET A 31 -5.37 -5.21 -5.98
CA MET A 31 -5.20 -6.17 -7.07
C MET A 31 -3.83 -5.98 -7.75
N MET A 32 -3.44 -4.73 -8.02
CA MET A 32 -2.13 -4.38 -8.61
C MET A 32 -0.97 -4.77 -7.69
N ALA A 33 -1.12 -4.60 -6.38
CA ALA A 33 -0.10 -4.99 -5.40
C ALA A 33 0.22 -6.50 -5.44
N THR A 34 -0.76 -7.35 -5.77
CA THR A 34 -0.55 -8.80 -5.86
C THR A 34 -0.09 -9.27 -7.25
N ALA A 35 -0.21 -8.40 -8.26
CA ALA A 35 0.02 -8.75 -9.66
C ALA A 35 1.37 -8.26 -10.21
N ALA A 36 2.25 -7.73 -9.35
CA ALA A 36 3.56 -7.24 -9.75
C ALA A 36 4.69 -7.83 -8.91
N ASP A 37 5.88 -7.90 -9.51
CA ASP A 37 7.10 -8.37 -8.84
C ASP A 37 7.70 -7.28 -7.92
N ILE A 38 7.58 -6.00 -8.32
CA ILE A 38 7.95 -4.84 -7.50
C ILE A 38 6.74 -3.93 -7.33
N VAL A 39 6.41 -3.58 -6.09
CA VAL A 39 5.31 -2.67 -5.75
C VAL A 39 5.85 -1.46 -5.01
N VAL A 40 5.54 -0.29 -5.54
CA VAL A 40 5.83 1.01 -4.93
C VAL A 40 4.51 1.63 -4.48
N VAL A 41 4.40 1.97 -3.19
CA VAL A 41 3.25 2.66 -2.64
C VAL A 41 3.54 4.13 -2.39
N GLU A 42 2.69 5.00 -2.93
CA GLU A 42 2.60 6.40 -2.52
C GLU A 42 1.70 6.50 -1.28
N ALA A 43 2.25 6.98 -0.17
CA ALA A 43 1.54 7.18 1.08
C ALA A 43 1.11 8.64 1.23
N GLU A 44 -0.19 8.90 1.31
CA GLU A 44 -0.72 10.23 1.67
C GLU A 44 -0.38 10.58 3.12
N LYS A 45 -0.42 9.58 4.01
CA LYS A 45 0.01 9.71 5.40
C LYS A 45 0.86 8.52 5.79
N LEU A 46 2.12 8.78 6.15
CA LEU A 46 3.02 7.79 6.73
C LEU A 46 2.87 7.79 8.25
N VAL A 47 2.66 6.61 8.84
CA VAL A 47 2.47 6.43 10.30
C VAL A 47 3.43 5.37 10.85
N ASN A 48 3.52 5.27 12.18
CA ASN A 48 4.37 4.25 12.79
C ASN A 48 3.75 2.87 12.64
N THR A 49 4.61 1.84 12.63
CA THR A 49 4.15 0.45 12.63
C THR A 49 3.34 0.18 13.89
N GLY A 50 2.09 -0.26 13.71
CA GLY A 50 1.14 -0.50 14.79
C GLY A 50 0.08 0.60 14.97
N ASP A 51 0.22 1.75 14.29
CA ASP A 51 -0.80 2.81 14.29
C ASP A 51 -2.02 2.44 13.40
N ILE A 52 -1.83 1.50 12.46
CA ILE A 52 -2.92 0.92 11.67
C ILE A 52 -3.41 -0.34 12.40
N GLU A 53 -4.69 -0.36 12.76
CA GLU A 53 -5.32 -1.56 13.32
C GLU A 53 -5.19 -2.74 12.34
N PRO A 54 -4.80 -3.94 12.80
CA PRO A 54 -4.60 -5.09 11.91
C PRO A 54 -5.82 -5.44 11.04
N GLU A 55 -7.03 -5.21 11.57
CA GLU A 55 -8.31 -5.46 10.90
C GLU A 55 -8.58 -4.45 9.76
N CYS A 56 -7.96 -3.27 9.83
CA CYS A 56 -8.07 -2.22 8.84
C CYS A 56 -7.01 -2.33 7.72
N VAL A 57 -6.06 -3.25 7.82
CA VAL A 57 -5.03 -3.44 6.78
C VAL A 57 -5.66 -4.10 5.55
N HIS A 58 -5.65 -3.38 4.43
CA HIS A 58 -6.21 -3.88 3.18
C HIS A 58 -5.15 -4.55 2.29
N THR A 59 -3.99 -3.91 2.15
CA THR A 59 -2.82 -4.51 1.50
C THR A 59 -1.75 -4.74 2.55
N PRO A 60 -1.42 -6.00 2.84
CA PRO A 60 -0.31 -6.33 3.72
C PRO A 60 1.01 -5.78 3.17
N GLY A 61 1.87 -5.29 4.06
CA GLY A 61 3.20 -4.80 3.68
C GLY A 61 4.12 -5.85 3.05
N LEU A 62 3.77 -7.13 3.16
CA LEU A 62 4.45 -8.21 2.45
C LEU A 62 4.47 -8.01 0.92
N PHE A 63 3.43 -7.37 0.37
CA PHE A 63 3.34 -7.09 -1.06
C PHE A 63 3.99 -5.77 -1.45
N VAL A 64 4.47 -4.97 -0.50
CA VAL A 64 5.01 -3.63 -0.75
C VAL A 64 6.53 -3.66 -0.64
N ASN A 65 7.23 -3.27 -1.70
CA ASN A 65 8.69 -3.24 -1.72
C ASN A 65 9.24 -1.87 -1.35
N HIS A 66 8.59 -0.80 -1.82
CA HIS A 66 9.03 0.57 -1.58
C HIS A 66 7.87 1.45 -1.15
N ILE A 67 8.14 2.34 -0.19
CA ILE A 67 7.18 3.30 0.33
C ILE A 67 7.72 4.69 0.00
N TYR A 68 6.91 5.49 -0.68
CA TYR A 68 7.19 6.88 -0.97
C TYR A 68 6.15 7.75 -0.27
N GLN A 69 6.59 8.72 0.51
CA GLN A 69 5.68 9.69 1.11
C GLN A 69 5.37 10.78 0.07
N GLY A 70 4.10 10.89 -0.33
CA GLY A 70 3.65 11.98 -1.19
C GLY A 70 3.84 13.33 -0.49
N ALA A 71 4.25 14.34 -1.25
CA ALA A 71 4.43 15.71 -0.76
C ALA A 71 3.10 16.42 -0.52
#